data_AF-A0A7C7JT60-F1
#
_entry.id   AF-A0A7C7JT60-F1
#
_cell.length_a   1.000
_cell.length_b   1.000
_cell.length_c   1.000
_cell.angle_alpha   90.00
_cell.angle_beta   90.00
_cell.angle_gamma   90.00
#
_symmetry.space_group_name_H-M   'P 1'
#
loop_
_entity.id
_entity.type
_entity.pdbx_description
1 polymer ?
#
loop_
_entity_poly.entity_id
_entity_poly.type
_entity_poly.pdbx_seq_one_letter_code
_entity_poly.pdbx_strand_id
1 'polypeptide(L)' 'MANKLFPTTVVGSMPRPQYIKDLIEAQAATGEDVGDFQRMMDAAVPYVAQMQELAGIDIISDGEWRRKS' A
#
# COMPACT_ATOMS: atom_id res chain seq x y z
N MET A 1 22.83 8.87 -5.51
CA MET A 1 21.92 9.27 -4.42
C MET A 1 22.73 9.97 -3.35
N ALA A 2 22.26 11.12 -2.83
CA ALA A 2 22.97 11.81 -1.75
C ALA A 2 23.00 10.91 -0.50
N ASN A 3 24.14 10.82 0.16
CA ASN A 3 24.30 10.02 1.37
C ASN A 3 23.59 10.74 2.53
N LYS A 4 22.29 10.50 2.70
CA LYS A 4 21.50 11.07 3.81
C LYS A 4 21.95 10.46 5.12
N LEU A 5 22.31 11.30 6.08
CA LEU A 5 22.54 10.86 7.46
C LEU A 5 21.17 10.58 8.11
N PHE A 6 21.06 9.43 8.78
CA PHE A 6 19.85 8.97 9.49
C PHE A 6 18.61 8.75 8.58
N PRO A 7 18.68 7.86 7.59
CA PRO A 7 17.53 7.58 6.73
C PRO A 7 16.36 6.98 7.52
N THR A 8 15.15 7.40 7.18
CA THR A 8 13.89 6.97 7.77
C THR A 8 13.14 6.04 6.81
N THR A 9 12.47 5.05 7.38
CA THR A 9 11.59 4.13 6.64
C THR A 9 10.52 3.58 7.58
N VAL A 10 9.54 2.92 7.00
CA VAL A 10 8.46 2.24 7.72
C VAL A 10 8.71 0.73 7.75
N VAL A 11 8.28 0.07 8.82
CA VAL A 11 8.42 -1.39 8.97
C VAL A 11 7.03 -2.03 8.87
N GLY A 12 6.89 -2.95 7.92
CA GLY A 12 5.70 -3.78 7.76
C GLY A 12 4.50 -3.05 7.14
N SER A 13 3.31 -3.54 7.47
CA SER A 13 2.05 -3.09 6.87
C SER A 13 1.60 -1.72 7.36
N MET A 14 1.16 -0.89 6.44
CA MET A 14 0.50 0.38 6.74
C MET A 14 -0.97 0.15 7.09
N PRO A 15 -1.58 0.99 7.96
CA PRO A 15 -3.00 0.87 8.27
C PRO A 15 -3.84 0.97 6.98
N ARG A 16 -4.65 -0.07 6.75
CA ARG A 16 -5.50 -0.17 5.56
C ARG A 16 -6.78 0.65 5.77
N PRO A 17 -7.09 1.61 4.88
CA PRO A 17 -8.40 2.23 4.84
C PRO A 17 -9.50 1.18 4.70
N GLN A 18 -10.71 1.49 5.19
CA GLN A 18 -11.82 0.52 5.17
C GLN A 18 -12.10 -0.01 3.77
N TYR A 19 -12.09 0.85 2.75
CA TYR A 19 -12.34 0.45 1.36
C TYR A 19 -11.32 -0.58 0.84
N ILE A 20 -10.06 -0.57 1.31
CA ILE A 20 -9.06 -1.58 0.93
C ILE A 20 -9.37 -2.93 1.58
N LYS A 21 -9.85 -2.92 2.83
CA LYS A 21 -10.27 -4.15 3.52
C LYS A 21 -11.45 -4.78 2.80
N ASP A 22 -12.45 -3.96 2.46
CA ASP A 22 -13.65 -4.39 1.74
C ASP A 22 -13.28 -5.04 0.38
N LEU A 23 -12.32 -4.46 -0.34
CA LEU A 23 -11.81 -5.02 -1.60
C LEU A 23 -11.09 -6.37 -1.42
N ILE A 24 -10.28 -6.51 -0.38
CA ILE A 24 -9.57 -7.75 -0.08
C ILE A 24 -10.56 -8.86 0.30
N GLU A 25 -11.58 -8.53 1.10
CA GLU A 25 -12.65 -9.44 1.48
C GLU A 25 -13.49 -9.86 0.26
N ALA A 26 -13.88 -8.90 -0.59
CA ALA A 26 -14.62 -9.18 -1.82
C ALA A 26 -13.82 -10.12 -2.74
N GLN A 27 -12.53 -9.87 -2.93
CA GLN A 27 -11.65 -10.74 -3.73
C GLN A 27 -11.51 -12.14 -3.10
N ALA A 28 -11.47 -12.25 -1.77
CA ALA A 28 -11.41 -13.54 -1.08
C ALA A 28 -12.72 -14.34 -1.22
N ALA A 29 -13.86 -13.66 -1.29
CA ALA A 29 -15.18 -14.29 -1.42
C ALA A 29 -15.51 -14.73 -2.85
N THR A 30 -15.18 -13.92 -3.87
CA THR A 30 -15.62 -14.17 -5.25
C THR A 30 -14.59 -14.86 -6.13
N GLY A 31 -13.29 -14.68 -5.87
CA GLY A 31 -12.19 -15.32 -6.62
C GLY A 31 -12.07 -14.94 -8.12
N GLU A 32 -13.12 -14.38 -8.73
CA GLU A 32 -13.23 -14.14 -10.17
C GLU A 32 -12.73 -12.76 -10.60
N ASP A 33 -12.75 -11.76 -9.72
CA ASP A 33 -12.45 -10.38 -10.08
C ASP A 33 -10.99 -9.98 -9.81
N VAL A 34 -10.05 -10.77 -10.34
CA VAL A 34 -8.61 -10.48 -10.21
C VAL A 34 -8.24 -9.20 -10.97
N GLY A 35 -8.94 -8.93 -12.07
CA GLY A 35 -8.69 -7.79 -12.95
C GLY A 35 -9.05 -6.45 -12.30
N ASP A 36 -10.24 -6.32 -11.71
CA ASP A 36 -10.67 -5.04 -11.14
C ASP A 36 -10.00 -4.82 -9.79
N PHE A 37 -9.79 -5.89 -9.01
CA PHE A 37 -8.97 -5.84 -7.80
C PHE A 37 -7.56 -5.31 -8.09
N GLN A 38 -6.86 -5.83 -9.10
CA GLN A 38 -5.54 -5.32 -9.51
C GLN A 38 -5.60 -3.84 -9.86
N ARG A 39 -6.55 -3.41 -10.70
CA ARG A 39 -6.71 -2.00 -11.10
C ARG A 39 -6.97 -1.09 -9.91
N MET A 40 -7.81 -1.51 -8.97
CA MET A 40 -8.10 -0.72 -7.77
C MET A 40 -6.90 -0.65 -6.82
N MET A 41 -6.16 -1.74 -6.65
CA MET A 41 -4.93 -1.73 -5.86
C MET A 41 -3.82 -0.89 -6.50
N ASP A 42 -3.73 -0.88 -7.84
CA ASP A 42 -2.82 -0.01 -8.59
C ASP A 42 -3.14 1.46 -8.41
N ALA A 43 -4.41 1.82 -8.21
CA ALA A 43 -4.83 3.17 -7.86
C ALA A 43 -4.57 3.52 -6.38
N ALA A 44 -4.61 2.52 -5.48
CA ALA A 44 -4.48 2.73 -4.04
C ALA A 44 -3.03 2.79 -3.53
N VAL A 45 -2.11 2.00 -4.06
CA VAL A 45 -0.70 2.00 -3.62
C VAL A 45 -0.01 3.37 -3.79
N PRO A 46 -0.23 4.13 -4.88
CA PRO A 46 0.30 5.49 -5.00
C PRO A 46 -0.14 6.43 -3.87
N TYR A 47 -1.31 6.21 -3.28
CA TYR A 47 -1.79 7.03 -2.17
C TYR A 47 -0.93 6.84 -0.90
N VAL A 48 -0.60 5.59 -0.54
CA VAL A 48 0.27 5.34 0.63
C VAL A 48 1.71 5.77 0.40
N ALA A 49 2.18 5.73 -0.86
CA ALA A 49 3.47 6.28 -1.25
C ALA A 49 3.49 7.81 -1.09
N GLN A 50 2.48 8.53 -1.61
CA GLN A 50 2.38 9.98 -1.45
C GLN A 50 2.31 10.41 0.02
N MET A 51 1.59 9.67 0.87
CA MET A 51 1.55 9.98 2.30
C MET A 51 2.94 9.88 2.95
N GLN A 52 3.75 8.90 2.56
CA GLN A 52 5.13 8.76 3.06
C GLN A 52 6.06 9.85 2.50
N GLU A 53 5.91 10.21 1.22
CA GLU A 53 6.65 11.33 0.61
C GLU A 53 6.35 12.65 1.31
N LEU A 54 5.07 12.94 1.57
CA LEU A 54 4.63 14.14 2.30
C LEU A 54 5.09 14.14 3.76
N ALA A 55 5.21 12.97 4.38
CA ALA A 55 5.77 12.81 5.72
C ALA A 55 7.30 12.94 5.76
N GLY A 56 7.97 13.02 4.61
CA GLY A 56 9.42 13.15 4.53
C GLY A 56 10.18 11.83 4.74
N ILE A 57 9.51 10.68 4.55
CA ILE A 57 10.15 9.37 4.65
C ILE A 57 11.16 9.19 3.51
N ASP A 58 12.36 8.71 3.84
CA ASP A 58 13.46 8.61 2.88
C ASP A 58 13.36 7.39 1.96
N ILE A 59 12.86 6.27 2.49
CA ILE A 59 12.70 5.01 1.78
C ILE A 59 11.23 4.61 1.86
N ILE A 60 10.53 4.76 0.72
CA ILE A 60 9.10 4.52 0.59
C ILE A 60 8.77 3.03 0.48
N SER A 61 7.70 2.60 1.16
CA SER A 61 7.12 1.26 1.09
C SER A 61 5.74 1.27 0.42
N ASP A 62 5.31 0.15 -0.15
CA ASP A 62 3.94 -0.03 -0.65
C ASP A 62 2.91 -0.31 0.47
N GLY A 63 3.38 -0.34 1.73
CA GLY A 63 2.56 -0.56 2.91
C GLY A 63 1.98 -1.97 3.03
N GLU A 64 2.46 -2.94 2.25
CA GLU A 64 1.96 -4.31 2.19
C GLU A 64 0.43 -4.41 2.01
N TRP A 65 -0.18 -3.41 1.35
CA TRP A 65 -1.64 -3.39 1.15
C TRP A 65 -2.14 -4.53 0.27
N ARG A 66 -1.29 -5.11 -0.57
CA ARG A 66 -1.61 -6.26 -1.42
C ARG A 66 -1.55 -7.61 -0.71
N ARG A 67 -0.95 -7.70 0.49
CA ARG A 67 -0.85 -8.98 1.22
C ARG A 67 -2.19 -9.36 1.84
N LYS A 68 -2.60 -10.61 1.63
CA LYS A 68 -3.58 -11.29 2.48
C LYS A 68 -2.83 -11.85 3.69
N SER A 69 -3.26 -11.48 4.89
CA SER A 69 -2.80 -12.05 6.16
C SER A 69 -3.98 -12.69 6.85
#